data_AF-V7ASJ6-F1
#
_entry.id   AF-V7ASJ6-F1
#
_cell.length_a   1.000
_cell.length_b   1.000
_cell.length_c   1.000
_cell.angle_alpha   90.00
_cell.angle_beta   90.00
_cell.angle_gamma   90.00
#
_symmetry.space_group_name_H-M   'P 1'
#
loop_
_entity.id
_entity.type
_entity.pdbx_description
1 polymer ?
#
loop_
_entity_poly.entity_id
_entity_poly.type
_entity_poly.pdbx_seq_one_letter_code
_entity_poly.pdbx_strand_id
1 'polypeptide(L)'
;MDLPPAVDGCIKATIDDSLGIPMPPQTLEAKLRASQDSQWRLRECLLSLQLQLKRKDHLIGCFKFEANMNARALKKFVEENQRLAVECDKLVAQRCRLENECALYDKDREALMDFGNDADERAREAQSQVLDLQRDLLFMQNEVKKYKHHHELVHSSVCPSGENNLLGSVLASLITKDDDSTYAFLQANSENESCKQLLRVWKGSLEKDKEHLRTNLDKAEEEVKVLFDENNVLEKENKRLLSLYKEGNHPDSDGKHTHSPSAKSNKRKCNSPMRKFDLDDQDLARQPLSPLRHNSPRL
;
A
#
# COMPACT_ATOMS: atom_id res chain seq x y z
N MET A 1 60.47 -62.74 52.71
CA MET A 1 59.00 -62.93 52.80
C MET A 1 58.80 -64.43 52.72
N ASP A 2 58.70 -65.07 53.87
CA ASP A 2 58.62 -66.52 53.92
C ASP A 2 57.25 -66.96 53.41
N LEU A 3 57.24 -67.83 52.42
CA LEU A 3 56.01 -68.38 51.88
C LEU A 3 55.35 -69.28 52.94
N PRO A 4 54.01 -69.40 52.94
CA PRO A 4 53.33 -70.33 53.82
C PRO A 4 53.95 -71.73 53.69
N PRO A 5 54.21 -72.46 54.79
CA PRO A 5 54.94 -73.74 54.76
C PRO A 5 54.33 -74.77 53.81
N ALA A 6 53.01 -74.75 53.63
CA ALA A 6 52.28 -75.60 52.69
C ALA A 6 52.55 -75.25 51.21
N VAL A 7 52.72 -73.97 50.91
CA VAL A 7 53.02 -73.48 49.55
C VAL A 7 54.48 -73.77 49.21
N ASP A 8 55.39 -73.51 50.15
CA ASP A 8 56.82 -73.78 50.00
C ASP A 8 57.11 -75.29 49.81
N GLY A 9 56.47 -76.15 50.61
CA GLY A 9 56.55 -77.61 50.44
C GLY A 9 55.96 -78.12 49.12
N CYS A 10 54.91 -77.48 48.61
CA CYS A 10 54.32 -77.79 47.32
C CYS A 10 55.25 -77.37 46.15
N ILE A 11 55.88 -76.19 46.25
CA ILE A 11 56.87 -75.72 45.27
C ILE A 11 58.06 -76.68 45.25
N LYS A 12 58.61 -77.03 46.41
CA LYS A 12 59.72 -77.99 46.53
C LYS A 12 59.39 -79.34 45.89
N ALA A 13 58.23 -79.92 46.20
CA ALA A 13 57.81 -81.19 45.59
C ALA A 13 57.58 -81.08 44.07
N THR A 14 57.19 -79.91 43.55
CA THR A 14 57.07 -79.66 42.10
C THR A 14 58.44 -79.58 41.42
N ILE A 15 59.42 -78.99 42.09
CA ILE A 15 60.81 -78.93 41.62
C ILE A 15 61.40 -80.35 41.60
N ASP A 16 61.18 -81.11 42.67
CA ASP A 16 61.64 -82.51 42.78
C ASP A 16 61.05 -83.39 41.66
N ASP A 17 59.75 -83.24 41.35
CA ASP A 17 59.07 -83.90 40.21
C ASP A 17 59.72 -83.56 38.86
N SER A 18 60.07 -82.28 38.67
CA SER A 18 60.72 -81.79 37.45
C SER A 18 62.15 -82.34 37.29
N LEU A 19 62.78 -82.76 38.39
CA LEU A 19 64.09 -83.42 38.44
C LEU A 19 63.96 -84.95 38.33
N GLY A 20 62.76 -85.49 38.12
CA GLY A 20 62.49 -86.92 37.96
C GLY A 20 62.33 -87.69 39.28
N ILE A 21 62.20 -86.98 40.41
CA ILE A 21 61.96 -87.59 41.72
C ILE A 21 60.44 -87.79 41.88
N PRO A 22 59.96 -89.02 42.18
CA PRO A 22 58.53 -89.28 42.28
C PRO A 22 57.85 -88.41 43.36
N MET A 23 56.83 -87.66 42.96
CA MET A 23 56.02 -86.88 43.89
C MET A 23 55.29 -87.77 44.91
N PRO A 24 55.20 -87.34 46.18
CA PRO A 24 54.34 -87.98 47.15
C PRO A 24 52.86 -87.91 46.69
N PRO A 25 52.10 -89.02 46.81
CA PRO A 25 50.70 -89.07 46.36
C PRO A 25 49.83 -88.03 47.08
N GLN A 26 50.13 -87.73 48.34
CA GLN A 26 49.43 -86.73 49.16
C GLN A 26 49.55 -85.31 48.57
N THR A 27 50.71 -84.95 48.02
CA THR A 27 50.93 -83.65 47.37
C THR A 27 50.18 -83.55 46.05
N LEU A 28 50.11 -84.66 45.31
CA LEU A 28 49.41 -84.73 44.03
C LEU A 28 47.89 -84.64 44.22
N GLU A 29 47.35 -85.33 45.23
CA GLU A 29 45.94 -85.20 45.66
C GLU A 29 45.59 -83.79 46.12
N ALA A 30 46.46 -83.14 46.92
CA ALA A 30 46.24 -81.77 47.36
C ALA A 30 46.19 -80.78 46.20
N LYS A 31 47.10 -80.91 45.21
CA LYS A 31 47.08 -80.10 43.98
C LYS A 31 45.82 -80.36 43.14
N LEU A 32 45.41 -81.62 43.01
CA LEU A 32 44.19 -81.98 42.29
C LEU A 32 42.96 -81.34 42.94
N ARG A 33 42.84 -81.40 44.27
CA ARG A 33 41.75 -80.76 45.02
C ARG A 33 41.77 -79.25 44.89
N ALA A 34 42.94 -78.61 45.04
CA ALA A 34 43.07 -77.17 44.85
C ALA A 34 42.70 -76.73 43.42
N SER A 35 43.11 -77.50 42.40
CA SER A 35 42.75 -77.25 41.01
C SER A 35 41.25 -77.39 40.79
N GLN A 36 40.61 -78.44 41.31
CA GLN A 36 39.16 -78.66 41.22
C GLN A 36 38.38 -77.54 41.90
N ASP A 37 38.79 -77.11 43.10
CA ASP A 37 38.17 -76.00 43.83
C ASP A 37 38.32 -74.68 43.07
N SER A 38 39.50 -74.41 42.51
CA SER A 38 39.73 -73.20 41.68
C SER A 38 38.86 -73.19 40.42
N GLN A 39 38.71 -74.35 39.76
CA GLN A 39 37.89 -74.49 38.57
C GLN A 39 36.41 -74.31 38.92
N TRP A 40 35.96 -74.85 40.05
CA TRP A 40 34.60 -74.68 40.54
C TRP A 40 34.29 -73.19 40.83
N ARG A 41 35.17 -72.50 41.55
CA ARG A 41 35.02 -71.05 41.84
C ARG A 41 35.01 -70.21 40.57
N LEU A 42 35.87 -70.54 39.60
CA LEU A 42 35.89 -69.85 38.30
C LEU A 42 34.57 -70.04 37.54
N ARG A 43 34.03 -71.27 37.51
CA ARG A 43 32.72 -71.56 36.90
C ARG A 43 31.61 -70.76 37.55
N GLU A 44 31.58 -70.70 38.89
CA GLU A 44 30.58 -69.91 39.61
C GLU A 44 30.70 -68.41 39.32
N CYS A 45 31.92 -67.88 39.28
CA CYS A 45 32.17 -66.49 38.87
C CYS A 45 31.69 -66.21 37.45
N LEU A 46 31.98 -67.10 36.49
CA LEU A 46 31.54 -66.96 35.10
C LEU A 46 30.02 -66.97 34.98
N LEU A 47 29.32 -67.86 35.71
CA LEU A 47 27.86 -67.91 35.72
C LEU A 47 27.25 -66.62 36.29
N SER A 48 27.81 -66.12 37.40
CA SER A 48 27.39 -64.85 38.00
C SER A 48 27.58 -63.66 37.05
N LEU A 49 28.75 -63.56 36.41
CA LEU A 49 29.06 -62.56 35.39
C LEU A 49 28.12 -62.63 34.19
N GLN A 50 27.83 -63.83 33.70
CA GLN A 50 26.91 -64.03 32.57
C GLN A 50 25.49 -63.56 32.91
N LEU A 51 25.01 -63.84 34.13
CA LEU A 51 23.71 -63.37 34.60
C LEU A 51 23.68 -61.83 34.70
N GLN A 52 24.74 -61.22 35.25
CA GLN A 52 24.84 -59.77 35.33
C GLN A 52 24.88 -59.11 33.94
N LEU A 53 25.60 -59.70 32.99
CA LEU A 53 25.68 -59.19 31.62
C LEU A 53 24.30 -59.19 30.97
N LYS A 54 23.57 -60.32 31.03
CA LYS A 54 22.20 -60.42 30.50
C LYS A 54 21.25 -59.39 31.13
N ARG A 55 21.36 -59.17 32.45
CA ARG A 55 20.56 -58.17 33.14
C ARG A 55 20.88 -56.75 32.64
N LYS A 56 22.15 -56.42 32.45
CA LYS A 56 22.57 -55.12 31.93
C LYS A 56 22.17 -54.93 30.47
N ASP A 57 22.28 -55.95 29.64
CA ASP A 57 21.83 -55.90 28.24
C ASP A 57 20.32 -55.62 28.15
N HIS A 58 19.51 -56.24 29.01
CA HIS A 58 18.09 -55.96 29.09
C HIS A 58 17.80 -54.50 29.48
N LEU A 59 18.48 -53.99 30.51
CA LEU A 59 18.33 -52.59 30.94
C LEU A 59 18.73 -51.61 29.83
N ILE A 60 19.83 -51.88 29.12
CA ILE A 60 20.25 -51.09 27.96
C ILE A 60 19.16 -51.10 26.88
N GLY A 61 18.54 -52.25 26.63
CA GLY A 61 17.40 -52.37 25.71
C GLY A 61 16.23 -51.48 26.10
N CYS A 62 15.82 -51.50 27.37
CA CYS A 62 14.76 -50.65 27.90
C CYS A 62 15.10 -49.15 27.75
N PHE A 63 16.30 -48.74 28.14
CA PHE A 63 16.73 -47.34 28.03
C PHE A 63 16.79 -46.87 26.57
N LYS A 64 17.22 -47.73 25.64
CA LYS A 64 17.21 -47.41 24.21
C LYS A 64 15.78 -47.18 23.70
N PHE A 65 14.83 -48.02 24.11
CA PHE A 65 13.43 -47.85 23.72
C PHE A 65 12.83 -46.56 24.29
N GLU A 66 13.06 -46.29 25.58
CA GLU A 66 12.61 -45.06 26.24
C GLU A 66 13.21 -43.80 25.58
N ALA A 67 14.52 -43.79 25.36
CA ALA A 67 15.19 -42.69 24.66
C ALA A 67 14.65 -42.49 23.24
N ASN A 68 14.32 -43.57 22.51
CA ASN A 68 13.73 -43.46 21.18
C ASN A 68 12.33 -42.84 21.22
N MET A 69 11.47 -43.28 22.15
CA MET A 69 10.14 -42.71 22.32
C MET A 69 10.22 -41.21 22.69
N ASN A 70 11.10 -40.85 23.62
CA ASN A 70 11.32 -39.47 24.03
C ASN A 70 11.83 -38.60 22.87
N ALA A 71 12.79 -39.11 22.07
CA ALA A 71 13.29 -38.41 20.89
C ALA A 71 12.18 -38.16 19.86
N ARG A 72 11.28 -39.14 19.64
CA ARG A 72 10.14 -38.98 18.72
C ARG A 72 9.12 -37.97 19.27
N ALA A 73 8.85 -37.97 20.57
CA ALA A 73 7.97 -37.00 21.20
C ALA A 73 8.52 -35.57 21.09
N LEU A 74 9.82 -35.39 21.39
CA LEU A 74 10.51 -34.10 21.24
C LEU A 74 10.48 -33.61 19.79
N LYS A 75 10.73 -34.50 18.82
CA LYS A 75 10.67 -34.14 17.40
C LYS A 75 9.30 -33.58 17.02
N LYS A 76 8.21 -34.25 17.40
CA LYS A 76 6.84 -33.78 17.15
C LYS A 76 6.55 -32.44 17.81
N PHE A 77 7.04 -32.24 19.03
CA PHE A 77 6.87 -30.97 19.74
C PHE A 77 7.60 -29.82 19.05
N VAL A 78 8.82 -30.07 18.54
CA VAL A 78 9.57 -29.09 17.75
C VAL A 78 8.86 -28.75 16.43
N GLU A 79 8.36 -29.76 15.72
CA GLU A 79 7.60 -29.56 14.47
C GLU A 79 6.34 -28.70 14.72
N GLU A 80 5.60 -28.99 15.79
CA GLU A 80 4.41 -28.22 16.15
C GLU A 80 4.74 -26.78 16.58
N ASN A 81 5.80 -26.58 17.36
CA ASN A 81 6.26 -25.23 17.72
C ASN A 81 6.69 -24.42 16.49
N GLN A 82 7.35 -25.05 15.52
CA GLN A 82 7.69 -24.41 14.25
C GLN A 82 6.44 -24.04 13.46
N ARG A 83 5.44 -24.93 13.41
CA ARG A 83 4.14 -24.65 12.78
C ARG A 83 3.44 -23.45 13.44
N LEU A 84 3.40 -23.42 14.76
CA LEU A 84 2.82 -22.31 15.53
C LEU A 84 3.58 -21.00 15.33
N ALA A 85 4.91 -21.04 15.24
CA ALA A 85 5.71 -19.84 14.96
C ALA A 85 5.35 -19.22 13.61
N VAL A 86 5.22 -20.03 12.56
CA VAL A 86 4.78 -19.57 11.22
C VAL A 86 3.36 -18.99 11.26
N GLU A 87 2.47 -19.58 12.05
CA GLU A 87 1.11 -19.07 12.23
C GLU A 87 1.09 -17.72 12.98
N CYS A 88 1.93 -17.57 14.00
CA CYS A 88 2.15 -16.28 14.68
C CYS A 88 2.66 -15.22 13.71
N ASP A 89 3.63 -15.53 12.86
CA ASP A 89 4.17 -14.58 11.87
C ASP A 89 3.09 -14.13 10.88
N LYS A 90 2.23 -15.05 10.42
CA LYS A 90 1.07 -14.72 9.57
C LYS A 90 0.08 -13.79 10.27
N LEU A 91 -0.27 -14.08 11.52
CA LEU A 91 -1.17 -13.25 12.31
C LEU A 91 -0.59 -11.85 12.58
N VAL A 92 0.72 -11.76 12.83
CA VAL A 92 1.42 -10.48 12.97
C VAL A 92 1.37 -9.68 11.67
N ALA A 93 1.64 -10.31 10.53
CA ALA A 93 1.53 -9.65 9.24
C ALA A 93 0.11 -9.14 8.97
N GLN A 94 -0.91 -9.95 9.29
CA GLN A 94 -2.31 -9.56 9.15
C GLN A 94 -2.66 -8.39 10.08
N ARG A 95 -2.21 -8.41 11.34
CA ARG A 95 -2.38 -7.31 12.28
C ARG A 95 -1.80 -6.01 11.71
N CYS A 96 -0.56 -6.03 11.21
CA CYS A 96 0.06 -4.84 10.64
C CYS A 96 -0.73 -4.28 9.44
N ARG A 97 -1.29 -5.15 8.58
CA ARG A 97 -2.16 -4.70 7.48
C ARG A 97 -3.41 -4.00 8.01
N LEU A 98 -4.07 -4.58 9.01
CA LEU A 98 -5.27 -3.99 9.61
C LEU A 98 -4.97 -2.69 10.34
N GLU A 99 -3.83 -2.57 11.02
CA GLU A 99 -3.40 -1.33 11.67
C GLU A 99 -3.19 -0.21 10.65
N ASN A 100 -2.57 -0.51 9.52
CA ASN A 100 -2.41 0.45 8.42
C ASN A 100 -3.75 0.89 7.84
N GLU A 101 -4.69 -0.05 7.69
CA GLU A 101 -6.03 0.23 7.19
C GLU A 101 -6.85 1.09 8.16
N CYS A 102 -6.79 0.81 9.47
CA CYS A 102 -7.39 1.65 10.50
C CYS A 102 -6.82 3.08 10.48
N ALA A 103 -5.50 3.21 10.40
CA ALA A 103 -4.85 4.51 10.30
C ALA A 103 -5.28 5.29 9.04
N LEU A 104 -5.60 4.58 7.95
CA LEU A 104 -6.11 5.19 6.74
C LEU A 104 -7.55 5.69 6.91
N TYR A 105 -8.42 4.90 7.55
CA TYR A 105 -9.77 5.34 7.88
C TYR A 105 -9.79 6.55 8.82
N ASP A 106 -8.87 6.62 9.78
CA ASP A 106 -8.76 7.79 10.67
C ASP A 106 -8.41 9.06 9.87
N LYS A 107 -7.46 8.96 8.94
CA LYS A 107 -7.09 10.07 8.04
C LYS A 107 -8.24 10.48 7.12
N ASP A 108 -8.93 9.51 6.52
CA ASP A 108 -10.07 9.79 5.64
C ASP A 108 -11.21 10.48 6.41
N ARG A 109 -11.46 10.06 7.66
CA ARG A 109 -12.45 10.69 8.53
C ARG A 109 -12.08 12.14 8.86
N GLU A 110 -10.81 12.41 9.17
CA GLU A 110 -10.31 13.75 9.44
C GLU A 110 -10.45 14.65 8.20
N ALA A 111 -10.02 14.17 7.03
CA ALA A 111 -10.17 14.90 5.77
C ALA A 111 -11.63 15.24 5.43
N LEU A 112 -12.56 14.33 5.71
CA LEU A 112 -13.99 14.58 5.53
C LEU A 112 -14.55 15.61 6.52
N MET A 113 -14.05 15.62 7.75
CA MET A 113 -14.44 16.61 8.75
C MET A 113 -13.96 18.01 8.34
N ASP A 114 -12.70 18.14 7.92
CA ASP A 114 -12.14 19.40 7.43
C ASP A 114 -12.90 19.91 6.20
N PHE A 115 -13.24 19.02 5.28
CA PHE A 115 -14.06 19.38 4.12
C PHE A 115 -15.43 19.93 4.52
N GLY A 116 -16.07 19.32 5.54
CA GLY A 116 -17.32 19.81 6.10
C GLY A 116 -17.19 21.22 6.67
N ASN A 117 -16.13 21.47 7.46
CA ASN A 117 -15.83 22.78 8.02
C ASN A 117 -15.61 23.84 6.93
N ASP A 118 -14.85 23.51 5.89
CA ASP A 118 -14.59 24.39 4.75
C ASP A 118 -15.87 24.70 3.96
N ALA A 119 -16.75 23.71 3.79
CA ALA A 119 -18.02 23.90 3.12
C ALA A 119 -18.95 24.82 3.92
N ASP A 120 -18.99 24.66 5.24
CA ASP A 120 -19.78 25.50 6.14
C ASP A 120 -19.25 26.94 6.21
N GLU A 121 -17.93 27.14 6.21
CA GLU A 121 -17.32 28.47 6.14
C GLU A 121 -17.68 29.16 4.81
N ARG A 122 -17.51 28.48 3.67
CA ARG A 122 -17.91 29.03 2.36
C ARG A 122 -19.39 29.38 2.31
N ALA A 123 -20.26 28.57 2.91
CA ALA A 123 -21.68 28.85 2.98
C ALA A 123 -21.96 30.12 3.82
N ARG A 124 -21.26 30.29 4.95
CA ARG A 124 -21.35 31.51 5.78
C ARG A 124 -20.85 32.75 5.04
N GLU A 125 -19.71 32.66 4.35
CA GLU A 125 -19.15 33.75 3.55
C GLU A 125 -20.12 34.17 2.43
N ALA A 126 -20.69 33.21 1.69
CA ALA A 126 -21.66 33.49 0.64
C ALA A 126 -22.93 34.14 1.19
N GLN A 127 -23.43 33.69 2.36
CA GLN A 127 -24.56 34.33 3.03
C GLN A 127 -24.25 35.77 3.44
N SER A 128 -23.06 36.03 3.99
CA SER A 128 -22.63 37.39 4.33
C SER A 128 -22.58 38.29 3.11
N GLN A 129 -21.99 37.81 2.00
CA GLN A 129 -21.91 38.56 0.75
C GLN A 129 -23.30 38.90 0.20
N VAL A 130 -24.25 37.96 0.26
CA VAL A 130 -25.64 38.22 -0.16
C VAL A 130 -26.28 39.31 0.70
N LEU A 131 -26.09 39.29 2.02
CA LEU A 131 -26.63 40.32 2.91
C LEU A 131 -26.03 41.70 2.62
N ASP A 132 -24.72 41.77 2.37
CA ASP A 132 -24.06 43.03 2.02
C ASP A 132 -24.54 43.56 0.67
N LEU A 133 -24.64 42.71 -0.36
CA LEU A 133 -25.21 43.08 -1.66
C LEU A 133 -26.67 43.51 -1.56
N GLN A 134 -27.48 42.87 -0.71
CA GLN A 134 -28.86 43.30 -0.46
C GLN A 134 -28.92 44.70 0.16
N ARG A 135 -28.00 45.01 1.08
CA ARG A 135 -27.88 46.34 1.69
C ARG A 135 -27.50 47.39 0.65
N ASP A 136 -26.53 47.09 -0.20
CA ASP A 136 -26.08 47.99 -1.28
C ASP A 136 -27.17 48.21 -2.33
N LEU A 137 -27.89 47.16 -2.73
CA LEU A 137 -29.04 47.27 -3.64
C LEU A 137 -30.14 48.16 -3.05
N LEU A 138 -30.46 48.01 -1.77
CA LEU A 138 -31.44 48.85 -1.09
C LEU A 138 -30.99 50.32 -1.08
N PHE A 139 -29.70 50.56 -0.78
CA PHE A 139 -29.11 51.89 -0.80
C PHE A 139 -29.23 52.52 -2.21
N MET A 140 -28.76 51.82 -3.23
CA MET A 140 -28.83 52.29 -4.62
C MET A 140 -30.27 52.50 -5.10
N GLN A 141 -31.20 51.62 -4.72
CA GLN A 141 -32.61 51.78 -5.05
C GLN A 141 -33.20 53.05 -4.43
N ASN A 142 -32.83 53.38 -3.19
CA ASN A 142 -33.25 54.61 -2.54
C ASN A 142 -32.63 55.85 -3.20
N GLU A 143 -31.35 55.80 -3.56
CA GLU A 143 -30.69 56.89 -4.30
C GLU A 143 -31.34 57.12 -5.67
N VAL A 144 -31.61 56.06 -6.45
CA VAL A 144 -32.32 56.16 -7.73
C VAL A 144 -33.72 56.76 -7.54
N LYS A 145 -34.45 56.36 -6.50
CA LYS A 145 -35.75 56.98 -6.17
C LYS A 145 -35.59 58.48 -5.90
N LYS A 146 -34.57 58.91 -5.14
CA LYS A 146 -34.30 60.33 -4.88
C LYS A 146 -34.02 61.08 -6.19
N TYR A 147 -33.14 60.57 -7.04
CA TYR A 147 -32.84 61.21 -8.34
C TYR A 147 -34.07 61.30 -9.23
N LYS A 148 -34.90 60.25 -9.27
CA LYS A 148 -36.16 60.26 -10.01
C LYS A 148 -37.12 61.36 -9.54
N HIS A 149 -37.28 61.52 -8.22
CA HIS A 149 -38.12 62.60 -7.67
C HIS A 149 -37.56 63.99 -8.03
N HIS A 150 -36.24 64.19 -7.95
CA HIS A 150 -35.61 65.46 -8.34
C HIS A 150 -35.80 65.75 -9.83
N HIS A 151 -35.65 64.74 -10.69
CA HIS A 151 -35.87 64.86 -12.13
C HIS A 151 -37.33 65.20 -12.46
N GLU A 152 -38.31 64.53 -11.82
CA GLU A 152 -39.73 64.85 -11.97
C GLU A 152 -40.08 66.28 -11.50
N LEU A 153 -39.41 66.77 -10.45
CA LEU A 153 -39.53 68.17 -9.99
C LEU A 153 -38.91 69.19 -10.96
N VAL A 154 -37.74 68.88 -11.55
CA VAL A 154 -37.03 69.76 -12.48
C VAL A 154 -37.69 69.79 -13.86
N HIS A 155 -38.22 68.67 -14.36
CA HIS A 155 -38.94 68.60 -15.63
C HIS A 155 -40.36 69.20 -15.62
N SER A 156 -40.86 69.64 -14.44
CA SER A 156 -42.04 70.50 -14.34
C SER A 156 -41.76 71.94 -14.83
N SER A 157 -40.49 72.28 -15.12
CA SER A 157 -40.06 73.58 -15.65
C SER A 157 -39.34 73.43 -17.02
N VAL A 158 -40.10 73.62 -18.10
CA VAL A 158 -39.74 74.18 -19.44
C VAL A 158 -38.44 73.74 -20.16
N CYS A 159 -38.61 72.95 -21.26
CA CYS A 159 -37.99 72.95 -22.64
C CYS A 159 -36.46 73.14 -22.90
N PRO A 160 -35.87 72.84 -24.11
CA PRO A 160 -36.47 72.40 -25.39
C PRO A 160 -35.84 71.16 -26.08
N SER A 161 -36.61 70.63 -27.04
CA SER A 161 -36.47 69.33 -27.75
C SER A 161 -35.59 69.35 -29.02
N GLY A 162 -34.44 70.04 -29.03
CA GLY A 162 -33.63 70.20 -30.25
C GLY A 162 -32.51 69.17 -30.46
N GLU A 163 -31.83 68.74 -29.39
CA GLU A 163 -30.59 67.95 -29.48
C GLU A 163 -30.84 66.43 -29.58
N ASN A 164 -32.04 65.98 -29.21
CA ASN A 164 -32.40 64.56 -29.14
C ASN A 164 -32.44 63.87 -30.53
N ASN A 165 -32.65 64.61 -31.60
CA ASN A 165 -32.78 64.04 -32.96
C ASN A 165 -31.43 63.64 -33.57
N LEU A 166 -30.34 64.33 -33.19
CA LEU A 166 -28.99 64.06 -33.68
C LEU A 166 -28.37 62.88 -32.93
N LEU A 167 -28.56 62.84 -31.61
CA LEU A 167 -28.14 61.73 -30.74
C LEU A 167 -28.90 60.43 -31.09
N GLY A 168 -30.20 60.53 -31.38
CA GLY A 168 -31.03 59.40 -31.78
C GLY A 168 -30.59 58.77 -33.10
N SER A 169 -30.15 59.57 -34.08
CA SER A 169 -29.64 59.05 -35.36
C SER A 169 -28.27 58.37 -35.23
N VAL A 170 -27.38 58.88 -34.38
CA VAL A 170 -26.07 58.25 -34.11
C VAL A 170 -26.22 56.94 -33.34
N LEU A 171 -27.13 56.89 -32.35
CA LEU A 171 -27.45 55.66 -31.62
C LEU A 171 -28.10 54.61 -32.53
N ALA A 172 -29.01 55.02 -33.42
CA ALA A 172 -29.64 54.09 -34.37
C ALA A 172 -28.62 53.43 -35.32
N SER A 173 -27.59 54.16 -35.75
CA SER A 173 -26.51 53.62 -36.58
C SER A 173 -25.54 52.72 -35.79
N LEU A 174 -25.25 53.02 -34.52
CA LEU A 174 -24.45 52.15 -33.64
C LEU A 174 -25.14 50.81 -33.35
N ILE A 175 -26.48 50.79 -33.28
CA ILE A 175 -27.26 49.59 -32.96
C ILE A 175 -27.33 48.61 -34.15
N THR A 176 -27.16 49.09 -35.39
CA THR A 176 -27.23 48.24 -36.60
C THR A 176 -26.02 47.32 -36.84
N LYS A 177 -25.01 47.30 -35.94
CA LYS A 177 -23.85 46.38 -35.94
C LYS A 177 -23.05 46.33 -37.25
N ASP A 178 -23.09 47.39 -38.05
CA ASP A 178 -22.26 47.52 -39.25
C ASP A 178 -21.18 48.56 -38.97
N ASP A 179 -20.10 48.11 -38.33
CA ASP A 179 -18.99 48.95 -37.86
C ASP A 179 -18.35 49.76 -39.01
N ASP A 180 -18.38 49.20 -40.23
CA ASP A 180 -17.89 49.86 -41.44
C ASP A 180 -18.77 51.07 -41.82
N SER A 181 -20.10 50.97 -41.65
CA SER A 181 -21.04 52.06 -41.91
C SER A 181 -20.92 53.20 -40.90
N THR A 182 -20.69 52.86 -39.62
CA THR A 182 -20.53 53.84 -38.53
C THR A 182 -19.18 54.56 -38.64
N TYR A 183 -18.11 53.85 -39.03
CA TYR A 183 -16.81 54.46 -39.29
C TYR A 183 -16.86 55.40 -40.50
N ALA A 184 -17.50 55.00 -41.61
CA ALA A 184 -17.68 55.83 -42.78
C ALA A 184 -18.48 57.12 -42.49
N PHE A 185 -19.53 57.04 -41.66
CA PHE A 185 -20.31 58.20 -41.23
C PHE A 185 -19.49 59.20 -40.40
N LEU A 186 -18.74 58.71 -39.41
CA LEU A 186 -17.89 59.56 -38.57
C LEU A 186 -16.73 60.17 -39.37
N GLN A 187 -16.22 59.46 -40.39
CA GLN A 187 -15.18 59.98 -41.26
C GLN A 187 -15.72 61.03 -42.24
N ALA A 188 -16.92 60.83 -42.80
CA ALA A 188 -17.58 61.81 -43.68
C ALA A 188 -17.96 63.12 -42.95
N ASN A 189 -18.21 63.06 -41.64
CA ASN A 189 -18.55 64.22 -40.81
C ASN A 189 -17.39 64.68 -39.92
N SER A 190 -16.14 64.41 -40.32
CA SER A 190 -14.94 64.71 -39.53
C SER A 190 -14.64 66.21 -39.32
N GLU A 191 -15.34 67.09 -40.03
CA GLU A 191 -15.33 68.54 -39.80
C GLU A 191 -16.06 68.94 -38.50
N ASN A 192 -16.95 68.08 -37.98
CA ASN A 192 -17.57 68.26 -36.68
C ASN A 192 -16.64 67.78 -35.56
N GLU A 193 -16.32 68.65 -34.60
CA GLU A 193 -15.40 68.32 -33.50
C GLU A 193 -15.87 67.13 -32.65
N SER A 194 -17.18 66.94 -32.48
CA SER A 194 -17.72 65.78 -31.74
C SER A 194 -17.46 64.46 -32.48
N CYS A 195 -17.66 64.43 -33.81
CA CYS A 195 -17.38 63.25 -34.64
C CYS A 195 -15.87 62.96 -34.71
N LYS A 196 -15.04 64.01 -34.80
CA LYS A 196 -13.57 63.92 -34.78
C LYS A 196 -13.02 63.38 -33.47
N GLN A 197 -13.61 63.78 -32.34
CA GLN A 197 -13.24 63.25 -31.02
C GLN A 197 -13.65 61.78 -30.86
N LEU A 198 -14.85 61.40 -31.33
CA LEU A 198 -15.30 60.01 -31.34
C LEU A 198 -14.37 59.12 -32.20
N LEU A 199 -13.99 59.61 -33.39
CA LEU A 199 -13.09 58.90 -34.30
C LEU A 199 -11.70 58.67 -33.68
N ARG A 200 -11.21 59.62 -32.88
CA ARG A 200 -9.93 59.49 -32.15
C ARG A 200 -10.03 58.42 -31.06
N VAL A 201 -11.12 58.40 -30.29
CA VAL A 201 -11.35 57.37 -29.25
C VAL A 201 -11.47 55.99 -29.88
N TRP A 202 -12.21 55.87 -30.99
CA TRP A 202 -12.38 54.59 -31.67
C TRP A 202 -11.05 54.06 -32.24
N LYS A 203 -10.26 54.90 -32.92
CA LYS A 203 -8.91 54.51 -33.37
C LYS A 203 -8.00 54.09 -32.20
N GLY A 204 -8.10 54.76 -31.06
CA GLY A 204 -7.37 54.39 -29.85
C GLY A 204 -7.81 53.04 -29.24
N SER A 205 -9.11 52.74 -29.27
CA SER A 205 -9.63 51.43 -28.84
C SER A 205 -9.15 50.31 -29.76
N LEU A 206 -9.22 50.53 -31.08
CA LEU A 206 -8.82 49.54 -32.07
C LEU A 206 -7.32 49.21 -32.00
N GLU A 207 -6.47 50.19 -31.70
CA GLU A 207 -5.03 49.94 -31.51
C GLU A 207 -4.76 49.10 -30.24
N LYS A 208 -5.50 49.35 -29.15
CA LYS A 208 -5.42 48.51 -27.94
C LYS A 208 -5.88 47.08 -28.21
N ASP A 209 -7.00 46.91 -28.92
CA ASP A 209 -7.52 45.58 -29.26
C ASP A 209 -6.52 44.82 -30.14
N LYS A 210 -5.88 45.50 -31.10
CA LYS A 210 -4.81 44.93 -31.92
C LYS A 210 -3.58 44.52 -31.10
N GLU A 211 -3.16 45.31 -30.12
CA GLU A 211 -2.07 44.95 -29.20
C GLU A 211 -2.43 43.75 -28.31
N HIS A 212 -3.67 43.69 -27.82
CA HIS A 212 -4.18 42.54 -27.07
C HIS A 212 -4.20 41.27 -27.92
N LEU A 213 -4.68 41.35 -29.16
CA LEU A 213 -4.68 40.22 -30.08
C LEU A 213 -3.28 39.72 -30.40
N ARG A 214 -2.31 40.63 -30.58
CA ARG A 214 -0.89 40.25 -30.74
C ARG A 214 -0.36 39.52 -29.52
N THR A 215 -0.60 40.06 -28.33
CA THR A 215 -0.16 39.44 -27.08
C THR A 215 -0.78 38.05 -26.87
N ASN A 216 -2.06 37.88 -27.21
CA ASN A 216 -2.73 36.59 -27.11
C ASN A 216 -2.21 35.59 -28.14
N LEU A 217 -1.87 36.05 -29.35
CA LEU A 217 -1.27 35.21 -30.38
C LEU A 217 0.11 34.71 -29.92
N ASP A 218 0.98 35.61 -29.43
CA ASP A 218 2.30 35.24 -28.93
C ASP A 218 2.22 34.20 -27.79
N LYS A 219 1.28 34.39 -26.85
CA LYS A 219 1.02 33.43 -25.77
C LYS A 219 0.54 32.08 -26.29
N ALA A 220 -0.38 32.07 -27.27
CA ALA A 220 -0.87 30.83 -27.85
C ALA A 220 0.25 30.06 -28.57
N GLU A 221 1.18 30.76 -29.23
CA GLU A 221 2.35 30.14 -29.86
C GLU A 221 3.32 29.54 -28.82
N GLU A 222 3.54 30.22 -27.68
CA GLU A 222 4.32 29.69 -26.57
C GLU A 222 3.67 28.45 -25.93
N GLU A 223 2.36 28.48 -25.69
CA GLU A 223 1.61 27.35 -25.14
C GLU A 223 1.70 26.13 -26.05
N VAL A 224 1.56 26.31 -27.37
CA VAL A 224 1.72 25.22 -28.35
C VAL A 224 3.12 24.61 -28.27
N LYS A 225 4.16 25.43 -28.11
CA LYS A 225 5.54 24.95 -27.97
C LYS A 225 5.74 24.12 -26.71
N VAL A 226 5.23 24.58 -25.57
CA VAL A 226 5.31 23.84 -24.29
C VAL A 226 4.56 22.51 -24.39
N LEU A 227 3.34 22.51 -24.94
CA LEU A 227 2.55 21.30 -25.13
C LEU A 227 3.22 20.31 -26.10
N PHE A 228 3.93 20.80 -27.11
CA PHE A 228 4.72 19.95 -28.00
C PHE A 228 5.87 19.26 -27.26
N ASP A 229 6.60 19.99 -26.42
CA ASP A 229 7.69 19.45 -25.61
C ASP A 229 7.18 18.42 -24.57
N GLU A 230 6.08 18.72 -23.88
CA GLU A 230 5.44 17.80 -22.94
C GLU A 230 4.95 16.52 -23.63
N ASN A 231 4.30 16.63 -24.79
CA ASN A 231 3.88 15.47 -25.58
C ASN A 231 5.06 14.60 -26.01
N ASN A 232 6.20 15.21 -26.39
CA ASN A 232 7.41 14.46 -26.73
C ASN A 232 7.97 13.68 -25.53
N VAL A 233 7.92 14.24 -24.32
CA VAL A 233 8.33 13.55 -23.10
C VAL A 233 7.39 12.38 -22.80
N LEU A 234 6.08 12.60 -22.88
CA LEU A 234 5.07 11.56 -22.68
C LEU A 234 5.20 10.43 -23.71
N GLU A 235 5.48 10.74 -24.97
CA GLU A 235 5.69 9.73 -26.01
C GLU A 235 6.92 8.85 -25.71
N LYS A 236 8.02 9.44 -25.21
CA LYS A 236 9.21 8.70 -24.79
C LYS A 236 8.92 7.76 -23.63
N GLU A 237 8.20 8.21 -22.61
CA GLU A 237 7.86 7.37 -21.45
C GLU A 237 6.86 6.26 -21.83
N ASN A 238 5.87 6.55 -22.68
CA ASN A 238 4.96 5.52 -23.20
C ASN A 238 5.71 4.45 -24.00
N LYS A 239 6.69 4.82 -24.83
CA LYS A 239 7.56 3.84 -25.52
C LYS A 239 8.36 3.01 -24.51
N ARG A 240 8.87 3.63 -23.45
CA ARG A 240 9.62 2.94 -22.39
C ARG A 240 8.75 1.92 -21.64
N LEU A 241 7.56 2.32 -21.22
CA LEU A 241 6.59 1.46 -20.54
C LEU A 241 6.12 0.31 -21.43
N LEU A 242 5.88 0.57 -22.72
CA LEU A 242 5.48 -0.47 -23.67
C LEU A 242 6.59 -1.51 -23.88
N SER A 243 7.86 -1.10 -23.89
CA SER A 243 9.00 -2.04 -23.93
C SER A 243 9.05 -2.91 -22.68
N LEU A 244 8.93 -2.32 -21.48
CA LEU A 244 8.90 -3.06 -20.21
C LEU A 244 7.73 -4.06 -20.16
N TYR A 245 6.56 -3.67 -20.63
CA TYR A 245 5.39 -4.55 -20.69
C TYR A 245 5.58 -5.73 -21.64
N LYS A 246 6.29 -5.53 -22.76
CA LYS A 246 6.63 -6.63 -23.69
C LYS A 246 7.72 -7.54 -23.12
N GLU A 247 8.68 -6.99 -22.40
CA GLU A 247 9.77 -7.73 -21.77
C GLU A 247 9.29 -8.60 -20.59
N GLY A 248 8.27 -8.17 -19.86
CA GLY A 248 7.63 -8.94 -18.78
C GLY A 248 6.63 -10.02 -19.24
N ASN A 249 6.29 -10.11 -20.53
CA ASN A 249 5.29 -11.03 -21.07
C ASN A 249 5.88 -12.04 -22.07
N HIS A 250 7.06 -12.59 -21.78
CA HIS A 250 7.51 -13.84 -22.39
C HIS A 250 7.11 -15.02 -21.49
N PRO A 251 6.09 -15.83 -21.86
CA PRO A 251 5.81 -17.08 -21.18
C PRO A 251 6.80 -18.13 -21.70
N ASP A 252 7.95 -18.21 -21.05
CA ASP A 252 8.83 -19.36 -21.16
C ASP A 252 8.55 -20.26 -19.95
N SER A 253 7.64 -21.23 -20.11
CA SER A 253 7.73 -22.52 -19.43
C SER A 253 6.59 -23.45 -19.86
N ASP A 254 7.01 -24.44 -20.63
CA ASP A 254 6.51 -25.80 -20.74
C ASP A 254 5.89 -26.33 -19.42
N GLY A 255 4.76 -27.03 -19.50
CA GLY A 255 4.06 -27.55 -18.31
C GLY A 255 2.67 -28.14 -18.57
N LYS A 256 2.63 -29.39 -19.05
CA LYS A 256 1.45 -30.25 -19.22
C LYS A 256 0.63 -30.50 -17.94
N HIS A 257 -0.60 -30.99 -18.17
CA HIS A 257 -1.55 -31.72 -17.29
C HIS A 257 -2.68 -30.85 -16.72
N THR A 258 -3.96 -31.24 -16.70
CA THR A 258 -4.67 -32.48 -17.06
C THR A 258 -6.17 -32.16 -17.16
N HIS A 259 -6.88 -32.94 -17.98
CA HIS A 259 -8.33 -32.90 -18.17
C HIS A 259 -9.12 -33.19 -16.89
N SER A 260 -10.32 -32.60 -16.76
CA SER A 260 -11.54 -33.22 -16.20
C SER A 260 -12.77 -32.29 -16.27
N PRO A 261 -14.02 -32.81 -16.21
CA PRO A 261 -14.99 -32.52 -17.25
C PRO A 261 -16.18 -31.62 -16.85
N SER A 262 -16.81 -31.10 -17.90
CA SER A 262 -18.12 -30.45 -17.94
C SER A 262 -19.24 -31.32 -17.37
N ALA A 263 -19.94 -30.83 -16.35
CA ALA A 263 -21.27 -31.31 -15.96
C ALA A 263 -22.28 -30.16 -15.95
N LYS A 264 -23.45 -30.45 -16.54
CA LYS A 264 -24.55 -29.55 -16.87
C LYS A 264 -25.63 -29.68 -15.79
N SER A 265 -26.23 -28.53 -15.40
CA SER A 265 -27.68 -28.32 -15.18
C SER A 265 -28.14 -27.71 -13.84
N ASN A 266 -29.10 -26.78 -14.01
CA ASN A 266 -30.27 -26.45 -13.19
C ASN A 266 -30.21 -25.39 -12.05
N LYS A 267 -30.57 -24.17 -12.47
CA LYS A 267 -31.70 -23.31 -12.03
C LYS A 267 -32.02 -23.13 -10.52
N ARG A 268 -31.89 -21.84 -10.14
CA ARG A 268 -32.78 -21.00 -9.28
C ARG A 268 -32.76 -21.20 -7.75
N LYS A 269 -32.17 -20.24 -7.03
CA LYS A 269 -32.86 -19.12 -6.33
C LYS A 269 -31.88 -18.30 -5.49
N CYS A 270 -32.06 -16.98 -5.49
CA CYS A 270 -31.44 -16.04 -4.55
C CYS A 270 -31.69 -16.49 -3.10
N ASN A 271 -30.64 -16.38 -2.28
CA ASN A 271 -30.70 -15.90 -0.91
C ASN A 271 -29.29 -15.41 -0.57
N SER A 272 -29.17 -14.10 -0.37
CA SER A 272 -27.96 -13.41 0.02
C SER A 272 -27.54 -13.81 1.45
N PRO A 273 -26.30 -14.26 1.67
CA PRO A 273 -25.61 -14.01 2.92
C PRO A 273 -24.76 -12.75 2.75
N MET A 274 -24.70 -11.94 3.81
CA MET A 274 -23.78 -10.81 3.96
C MET A 274 -22.41 -11.13 3.35
N ARG A 275 -21.89 -10.22 2.53
CA ARG A 275 -20.51 -10.26 2.01
C ARG A 275 -19.57 -10.42 3.21
N LYS A 276 -19.14 -11.65 3.47
CA LYS A 276 -17.86 -11.88 4.12
C LYS A 276 -16.84 -11.37 3.12
N PHE A 277 -16.16 -10.28 3.46
CA PHE A 277 -14.99 -9.85 2.73
C PHE A 277 -13.93 -10.94 2.94
N ASP A 278 -13.83 -11.87 2.00
CA ASP A 278 -12.64 -12.68 1.86
C ASP A 278 -11.51 -11.73 1.47
N LEU A 279 -10.67 -11.42 2.45
CA LEU A 279 -9.51 -10.52 2.37
C LEU A 279 -8.30 -11.22 1.73
N ASP A 280 -8.55 -12.12 0.78
CA ASP A 280 -7.51 -12.97 0.19
C ASP A 280 -7.17 -12.64 -1.26
N ASP A 281 -7.76 -11.61 -1.88
CA ASP A 281 -7.34 -11.25 -3.24
C ASP A 281 -7.67 -9.79 -3.61
N GLN A 282 -6.79 -8.85 -3.23
CA GLN A 282 -6.43 -7.66 -4.01
C GLN A 282 -5.40 -6.80 -3.24
N ASP A 283 -4.14 -7.04 -3.58
CA ASP A 283 -2.92 -6.39 -3.08
C ASP A 283 -2.73 -4.97 -3.64
N LEU A 284 -3.78 -4.14 -3.60
CA LEU A 284 -3.68 -2.72 -3.89
C LEU A 284 -3.96 -1.95 -2.61
N ALA A 285 -2.90 -1.65 -1.86
CA ALA A 285 -2.96 -0.70 -0.76
C ALA A 285 -3.60 0.60 -1.28
N ARG A 286 -4.84 0.87 -0.86
CA ARG A 286 -5.58 2.05 -1.30
C ARG A 286 -4.89 3.32 -0.77
N GLN A 287 -4.86 4.37 -1.58
CA GLN A 287 -4.31 5.66 -1.17
C GLN A 287 -5.32 6.45 -0.33
N PRO A 288 -4.86 7.32 0.58
CA PRO A 288 -5.74 8.22 1.33
C PRO A 288 -6.53 9.12 0.39
N LEU A 289 -7.74 9.51 0.80
CA LEU A 289 -8.53 10.49 0.07
C LEU A 289 -7.72 11.78 -0.07
N SER A 290 -7.50 12.22 -1.31
CA SER A 290 -6.87 13.51 -1.58
C SER A 290 -7.87 14.64 -1.30
N PRO A 291 -7.42 15.81 -0.79
CA PRO A 291 -8.27 16.98 -0.66
C PRO A 291 -8.90 17.33 -2.00
N LEU A 292 -10.22 17.44 -2.07
CA LEU A 292 -10.94 17.82 -3.28
C LEU A 292 -10.48 19.22 -3.71
N ARG A 293 -9.91 19.32 -4.92
CA ARG A 293 -9.49 20.61 -5.46
C ARG A 293 -10.70 21.52 -5.64
N HIS A 294 -10.52 22.79 -5.27
CA HIS A 294 -11.55 23.80 -5.32
C HIS A 294 -11.93 24.09 -6.78
N ASN A 295 -12.91 23.38 -7.30
CA ASN A 295 -13.56 23.71 -8.56
C ASN A 295 -14.71 24.67 -8.25
N SER A 296 -14.41 25.96 -8.13
CA SER A 296 -15.43 27.00 -8.23
C SER A 296 -14.85 28.17 -9.01
N PRO A 297 -15.48 28.57 -10.13
CA PRO A 297 -15.08 29.78 -10.82
C PRO A 297 -15.40 30.96 -9.89
N ARG A 298 -14.38 31.77 -9.59
CA ARG A 298 -14.61 33.09 -9.00
C ARG A 298 -15.40 33.89 -10.03
N LEU A 299 -16.67 34.15 -9.74
CA LEU A 299 -17.54 35.10 -10.44
C LEU A 299 -17.87 36.23 -9.49
#